data_AF-A0A0M8VCZ7-F1
#
_entry.id   AF-A0A0M8VCZ7-F1
#
_cell.length_a   1.000
_cell.length_b   1.000
_cell.length_c   1.000
_cell.angle_alpha   90.00
_cell.angle_beta   90.00
_cell.angle_gamma   90.00
#
_symmetry.space_group_name_H-M   'P 1'
#
loop_
_entity.id
_entity.type
_entity.pdbx_description
1 polymer ?
#
loop_
_entity_poly.entity_id
_entity_poly.type
_entity_poly.pdbx_seq_one_letter_code
_entity_poly.pdbx_strand_id
1 'polypeptide(L)' 'RRTGADNRRNFSGKHKAHGLLFLALTDEKGNLIWISSARPGRSSEITTARHDKLTAHLRETGLGALADLG' A
#
# COMPACT_ATOMS: atom_id res chain seq x y z
N ARG A 1 -15.27 -20.84 -3.97
CA ARG A 1 -14.72 -19.70 -3.21
C ARG A 1 -15.87 -18.72 -2.97
N ARG A 2 -16.30 -18.46 -1.73
CA ARG A 2 -17.39 -17.48 -1.45
C ARG A 2 -16.86 -16.06 -1.68
N THR A 3 -17.61 -15.23 -2.38
CA THR A 3 -17.28 -13.82 -2.68
C THR A 3 -18.49 -12.95 -2.38
N GLY A 4 -18.30 -11.64 -2.20
CA GLY A 4 -19.42 -10.71 -1.95
C GLY A 4 -20.13 -10.90 -0.61
N ALA A 5 -21.44 -10.66 -0.58
CA ALA A 5 -22.26 -10.67 0.64
C ALA A 5 -22.24 -12.01 1.39
N ASP A 6 -22.12 -13.12 0.66
CA ASP A 6 -22.04 -14.48 1.22
C ASP A 6 -20.74 -14.73 2.00
N ASN A 7 -19.72 -13.91 1.78
CA ASN A 7 -18.46 -13.95 2.55
C ASN A 7 -18.47 -12.99 3.75
N ARG A 8 -19.50 -12.15 3.91
CA ARG A 8 -19.55 -11.10 4.95
C ARG A 8 -19.46 -11.67 6.37
N ARG A 9 -20.04 -12.85 6.61
CA ARG A 9 -19.98 -13.55 7.91
C ARG A 9 -18.56 -13.98 8.30
N ASN A 10 -17.69 -14.20 7.32
CA ASN A 10 -16.29 -14.58 7.53
C ASN A 10 -15.33 -13.39 7.39
N PHE A 11 -15.82 -12.22 6.98
CA PHE A 11 -15.02 -11.01 6.87
C PHE A 11 -14.86 -10.37 8.26
N SER A 12 -13.67 -10.49 8.82
CA SER A 12 -13.26 -9.74 10.01
C SER A 12 -12.40 -8.58 9.56
N GLY A 13 -12.93 -7.35 9.59
CA GLY A 13 -12.20 -6.12 9.27
C GLY A 13 -11.09 -5.76 10.27
N LYS A 14 -10.61 -6.72 11.07
CA LYS A 14 -9.56 -6.57 12.09
C LYS A 14 -8.30 -5.88 11.55
N HIS A 15 -7.94 -6.16 10.30
CA HIS A 15 -6.79 -5.53 9.65
C HIS A 15 -7.01 -4.03 9.41
N LYS A 16 -8.27 -3.57 9.25
CA LYS A 16 -8.59 -2.14 9.17
C LYS A 16 -8.56 -1.47 10.54
N ALA A 17 -8.96 -2.18 11.59
CA ALA A 17 -9.03 -1.64 12.95
C ALA A 17 -7.67 -1.62 13.67
N HIS A 18 -6.88 -2.68 13.51
CA HIS A 18 -5.63 -2.89 14.26
C HIS A 18 -4.41 -3.12 13.37
N GLY A 19 -4.61 -3.29 12.05
CA GLY A 19 -3.50 -3.48 11.14
C GLY A 19 -2.74 -2.19 10.89
N LEU A 20 -1.55 -2.33 10.34
CA LEU A 20 -0.72 -1.23 9.85
C LEU A 20 -0.49 -1.42 8.35
N LEU A 21 -0.34 -0.30 7.65
CA LEU A 21 0.03 -0.23 6.25
C LEU A 21 1.38 0.47 6.14
N PHE A 22 2.25 -0.10 5.31
CA PHE A 22 3.51 0.49 4.86
C PHE A 22 3.58 0.41 3.34
N LEU A 23 4.17 1.43 2.73
CA LEU A 23 4.64 1.35 1.35
C LEU A 23 6.16 1.19 1.37
N ALA A 24 6.66 0.24 0.60
CA ALA A 24 8.08 -0.01 0.42
C ALA A 24 8.45 0.15 -1.05
N LEU A 25 9.61 0.76 -1.29
CA LEU A 25 10.23 0.83 -2.61
C LEU A 25 11.47 -0.06 -2.59
N THR A 26 11.58 -0.94 -3.58
CA THR A 26 12.74 -1.81 -3.77
C THR A 26 13.39 -1.57 -5.13
N ASP A 27 14.66 -1.93 -5.26
CA ASP A 27 15.28 -2.10 -6.57
C ASP A 27 14.78 -3.39 -7.25
N GLU A 28 15.24 -3.63 -8.47
CA GLU A 28 14.90 -4.82 -9.27
C GLU A 28 15.41 -6.14 -8.66
N LYS A 29 16.36 -6.08 -7.71
CA LYS A 29 16.88 -7.24 -7.00
C LYS A 29 16.15 -7.49 -5.68
N GLY A 30 15.22 -6.61 -5.31
CA GLY A 30 14.44 -6.69 -4.07
C GLY A 30 15.09 -6.03 -2.86
N ASN A 31 16.16 -5.23 -3.04
CA ASN A 31 16.75 -4.48 -1.94
C ASN A 31 15.85 -3.31 -1.55
N LEU A 32 15.59 -3.13 -0.26
CA LEU A 32 14.76 -2.02 0.24
C LEU A 32 15.51 -0.68 0.14
N ILE A 33 14.96 0.26 -0.62
CA ILE A 33 15.51 1.61 -0.81
C ILE A 33 14.81 2.63 0.08
N TRP A 34 13.51 2.44 0.31
CA TRP A 34 12.69 3.35 1.11
C TRP A 34 11.47 2.64 1.69
N ILE A 35 11.01 3.09 2.86
CA ILE A 35 9.75 2.67 3.46
C ILE A 35 9.02 3.86 4.07
N SER A 36 7.70 3.89 3.94
CA SER A 36 6.86 4.91 4.58
C SER A 36 6.87 4.79 6.10
N SER A 37 6.44 5.85 6.79
CA SER A 37 6.01 5.70 8.18
C SER A 37 4.78 4.79 8.28
N ALA A 38 4.60 4.16 9.44
CA ALA A 38 3.45 3.29 9.69
C ALA A 38 2.14 4.07 9.56
N ARG A 39 1.21 3.56 8.76
CA ARG A 39 -0.15 4.11 8.63
C ARG A 39 -1.17 3.15 9.22
N PRO A 40 -2.35 3.63 9.66
CA PRO A 40 -3.45 2.75 10.03
C PRO A 40 -3.83 1.82 8.88
N GLY A 41 -4.08 0.54 9.15
CA GLY A 41 -4.43 -0.46 8.13
C GLY A 41 -5.80 -0.26 7.47
N ARG A 42 -6.58 0.72 7.93
CA ARG A 42 -7.77 1.22 7.21
C ARG A 42 -7.43 2.16 6.05
N SER A 43 -6.21 2.70 6.03
CA SER A 43 -5.74 3.54 4.93
C SER A 43 -5.57 2.68 3.68
N SER A 44 -5.85 3.25 2.51
CA SER A 44 -5.53 2.62 1.23
C SER A 44 -4.10 2.95 0.82
N GLU A 45 -3.44 2.05 0.07
CA GLU A 45 -2.13 2.32 -0.53
C GLU A 45 -2.12 3.64 -1.31
N ILE A 46 -3.17 3.93 -2.09
CA ILE A 46 -3.22 5.16 -2.90
C ILE A 46 -3.26 6.41 -2.04
N THR A 47 -3.95 6.38 -0.90
CA THR A 47 -4.01 7.50 0.04
C THR A 47 -2.64 7.73 0.67
N THR A 48 -1.96 6.64 1.06
CA THR A 48 -0.60 6.72 1.62
C THR A 48 0.40 7.23 0.59
N ALA A 49 0.36 6.75 -0.65
CA ALA A 49 1.24 7.19 -1.73
C ALA A 49 1.06 8.68 -2.06
N ARG A 50 -0.17 9.19 -2.02
CA ARG A 50 -0.46 10.62 -2.20
C ARG A 50 0.03 11.45 -1.02
N HIS A 51 -0.18 10.97 0.21
CA HIS A 51 0.30 11.65 1.41
C HIS A 51 1.82 11.83 1.37
N ASP A 52 2.55 10.78 1.00
CA ASP A 52 4.02 10.79 0.96
C ASP A 52 4.56 11.34 -0.37
N LYS A 53 3.68 11.84 -1.25
CA LYS A 53 4.00 12.41 -2.57
C LYS A 53 4.90 11.51 -3.41
N LEU A 54 4.73 10.18 -3.29
CA LEU A 54 5.65 9.20 -3.85
C LEU A 54 5.86 9.38 -5.35
N THR A 55 4.78 9.58 -6.11
CA THR A 55 4.87 9.80 -7.57
C THR A 55 5.54 11.13 -7.94
N ALA A 56 5.50 12.16 -7.07
CA ALA A 56 6.21 13.41 -7.33
C ALA A 56 7.72 13.21 -7.16
N HIS A 57 8.15 12.60 -6.05
CA HIS A 57 9.56 12.30 -5.80
C HIS A 57 10.15 11.37 -6.88
N LEU A 58 9.39 10.36 -7.33
CA LEU A 58 9.81 9.49 -8.42
C LEU A 58 9.99 10.26 -9.74
N ARG A 59 9.09 11.20 -10.06
CA ARG A 59 9.21 12.03 -11.26
C ARG A 59 10.39 13.00 -11.18
N GLU A 60 10.61 13.63 -10.02
CA GLU A 60 11.74 14.54 -9.79
C GLU A 60 13.09 13.84 -9.96
N THR A 61 13.15 12.54 -9.65
CA THR A 61 14.35 11.71 -9.80
C THR A 61 14.44 10.99 -11.15
N GLY A 62 13.45 11.15 -12.03
CA GLY A 62 13.41 10.46 -13.33
C GLY A 62 13.17 8.95 -13.23
N LEU A 63 12.66 8.46 -12.09
CA LEU A 63 12.42 7.04 -11.85
C LEU A 63 10.99 6.64 -12.21
N GLY A 64 10.87 5.55 -12.98
CA GLY A 64 9.61 4.83 -13.16
C GLY A 64 9.36 3.88 -11.98
N ALA A 65 8.09 3.67 -11.64
CA ALA A 65 7.69 2.65 -10.66
C ALA A 65 6.61 1.74 -11.26
N LEU A 66 6.74 0.44 -10.96
CA LEU A 66 5.70 -0.54 -11.24
C LEU A 66 4.83 -0.68 -10.00
N ALA A 67 3.52 -0.60 -10.19
CA ALA A 67 2.53 -0.82 -9.14
C ALA A 67 1.41 -1.70 -9.68
N ASP A 68 0.85 -2.54 -8.82
CA ASP A 68 -0.36 -3.28 -9.14
C ASP A 68 -1.60 -2.36 -9.08
N LEU A 69 -2.62 -2.69 -9.87
CA LEU A 69 -3.84 -1.88 -9.98
C LEU A 69 -4.85 -2.10 -8.84
N GLY A 70 -4.61 -3.10 -7.97
CA GLY A 70 -5.48 -3.43 -6.84
C GLY A 70 -6.69 -4.26 -7.23
#